data_AF-A0A220S026-F1
#
_entry.id   AF-A0A220S026-F1
#
_cell.length_a   1.000
_cell.length_b   1.000
_cell.length_c   1.000
_cell.angle_alpha   90.00
_cell.angle_beta   90.00
_cell.angle_gamma   90.00
#
_symmetry.space_group_name_H-M   'P 1'
#
loop_
_entity.id
_entity.type
_entity.pdbx_description
1 polymer ?
#
loop_
_entity_poly.entity_id
_entity_poly.type
_entity_poly.pdbx_seq_one_letter_code
_entity_poly.pdbx_strand_id
1 'polypeptide(L)'
;MRFHYNDCISARAICGIAFPKNVNNKKEYSMLDEQRLNQIRQMEQTLNDATELMAKIEQLQEEWKNQQPHIQALLDYYFQGDWRADYEAFDNGKIPQGMSCGVLSEDAVFNLISDQQRLSIEAIKLAVKALER
;
A
#
# COMPACT_ATOMS: atom_id res chain seq x y z
N MET A 1 0.44 -6.35 19.50
CA MET A 1 -0.15 -7.61 19.04
C MET A 1 0.03 -7.64 17.52
N ARG A 2 1.10 -8.28 17.02
CA ARG A 2 1.36 -8.39 15.57
C ARG A 2 0.56 -9.59 15.05
N PHE A 3 -0.42 -9.36 14.20
CA PHE A 3 -1.00 -10.42 13.39
C PHE A 3 -0.07 -10.62 12.20
N HIS A 4 0.67 -11.73 12.18
CA HIS A 4 1.43 -12.14 11.01
C HIS A 4 0.45 -12.75 9.99
N TYR A 5 0.04 -11.97 9.00
CA TYR A 5 -0.91 -12.36 7.94
C TYR A 5 -0.21 -12.97 6.70
N ASN A 6 1.06 -13.38 6.83
CA ASN A 6 1.91 -13.75 5.69
C ASN A 6 2.04 -15.26 5.42
N ASP A 7 1.31 -16.13 6.11
CA ASP A 7 1.41 -17.59 5.90
C ASP A 7 0.34 -18.19 4.96
N CYS A 8 -0.50 -17.35 4.31
CA CYS A 8 -1.60 -17.82 3.46
C CYS A 8 -1.42 -17.42 1.99
N ILE A 9 -0.24 -17.60 1.40
CA ILE A 9 -0.03 -17.40 -0.04
C ILE A 9 -0.08 -18.75 -0.76
N SER A 10 -1.31 -19.24 -0.97
CA SER A 10 -1.75 -19.83 -2.24
C SER A 10 -3.27 -19.91 -2.19
N ALA A 11 -3.96 -19.54 -3.27
CA ALA A 11 -5.42 -19.58 -3.37
C ALA A 11 -6.03 -21.00 -3.17
N ARG A 12 -5.20 -22.04 -2.95
CA ARG A 12 -5.64 -23.36 -2.48
C ARG A 12 -5.80 -23.49 -0.96
N ALA A 13 -5.27 -22.55 -0.17
CA ALA A 13 -5.17 -22.69 1.29
C ALA A 13 -6.17 -21.83 2.09
N ILE A 14 -6.77 -20.80 1.50
CA ILE A 14 -7.66 -19.88 2.25
C ILE A 14 -9.08 -20.45 2.42
N CYS A 15 -9.51 -21.34 1.52
CA CYS A 15 -10.80 -22.01 1.68
C CYS A 15 -10.61 -23.28 2.53
N GLY A 16 -10.49 -23.11 3.85
CA GLY A 16 -10.66 -24.18 4.85
C GLY A 16 -12.07 -24.79 4.87
N ILE A 17 -12.90 -24.51 3.87
CA ILE A 17 -14.14 -25.23 3.63
C ILE A 17 -13.74 -26.61 3.12
N ALA A 18 -13.65 -27.57 4.02
CA ALA A 18 -13.68 -28.97 3.66
C ALA A 18 -14.97 -29.18 2.83
N PHE A 19 -14.82 -29.43 1.52
CA PHE A 19 -15.92 -29.95 0.74
C PHE A 19 -16.41 -31.21 1.44
N PRO A 20 -17.71 -31.35 1.74
CA PRO A 20 -18.20 -32.54 2.41
C PRO A 20 -17.80 -33.75 1.58
N LYS A 21 -16.94 -34.61 2.14
CA LYS A 21 -16.71 -35.94 1.57
C LYS A 21 -18.08 -36.57 1.48
N ASN A 22 -18.43 -37.07 0.31
CA ASN A 22 -19.70 -37.73 0.05
C ASN A 22 -19.85 -38.93 1.01
N VAL A 23 -20.48 -38.68 2.16
CA VAL A 23 -20.89 -39.73 3.08
C VAL A 23 -22.21 -40.22 2.53
N ASN A 24 -22.19 -41.46 2.02
CA ASN A 24 -23.34 -42.21 1.49
C ASN A 24 -24.64 -41.92 2.24
N ASN A 25 -25.41 -40.97 1.75
CA ASN A 25 -26.81 -40.83 2.11
C ASN A 25 -27.54 -40.21 0.91
N LYS A 26 -28.50 -40.96 0.36
CA LYS A 26 -29.25 -40.64 -0.86
C LYS A 26 -30.18 -39.44 -0.64
N LYS A 27 -29.63 -38.25 -0.47
CA LYS A 27 -30.32 -37.00 -0.78
C LYS A 27 -29.84 -36.57 -2.15
N GLU A 28 -30.72 -36.71 -3.14
CA GLU A 28 -30.51 -36.19 -4.48
C GLU A 28 -30.50 -34.67 -4.39
N TYR A 29 -29.31 -34.08 -4.20
CA TYR A 29 -29.15 -32.63 -4.20
C TYR A 29 -29.28 -32.14 -5.65
N SER A 30 -30.29 -31.33 -5.95
CA SER A 30 -30.33 -30.65 -7.24
C SER A 30 -29.15 -29.67 -7.32
N MET A 31 -28.41 -29.72 -8.42
CA MET A 31 -27.35 -28.74 -8.69
C MET A 31 -27.95 -27.33 -8.75
N LEU A 32 -27.13 -26.32 -8.41
CA LEU A 32 -27.48 -24.92 -8.65
C LEU A 32 -27.65 -24.67 -10.15
N ASP A 33 -28.55 -23.76 -10.52
CA ASP A 33 -28.66 -23.30 -11.90
C ASP A 33 -27.40 -22.53 -12.33
N GLU A 34 -27.21 -22.42 -13.65
CA GLU A 34 -26.00 -21.81 -14.23
C GLU A 34 -25.89 -20.31 -13.87
N GLN A 35 -27.00 -19.62 -13.65
CA GLN A 35 -26.98 -18.20 -13.25
C GLN A 35 -26.34 -18.05 -11.86
N ARG A 36 -26.74 -18.88 -10.89
CA ARG A 36 -26.17 -18.89 -9.55
C ARG A 36 -24.72 -19.33 -9.55
N LEU A 37 -24.35 -20.32 -10.38
CA LEU A 37 -22.96 -20.73 -10.55
C LEU A 37 -22.09 -19.59 -11.11
N ASN A 38 -22.59 -18.84 -12.10
CA ASN A 38 -21.89 -17.69 -12.64
C ASN A 38 -21.72 -16.56 -11.62
N GLN A 39 -22.73 -16.29 -10.80
CA GLN A 39 -22.61 -15.32 -9.72
C GLN A 39 -21.50 -15.73 -8.72
N ILE A 40 -21.44 -17.01 -8.34
CA ILE A 40 -20.38 -17.51 -7.45
C ILE A 40 -19.01 -17.31 -8.09
N ARG A 41 -18.82 -17.66 -9.37
CA ARG A 41 -17.55 -17.45 -10.09
C ARG A 41 -17.14 -15.97 -10.10
N GLN A 42 -18.08 -15.06 -10.33
CA GLN A 42 -17.81 -13.61 -10.32
C GLN A 42 -17.40 -13.12 -8.93
N MET A 43 -18.08 -13.56 -7.87
CA MET A 43 -17.74 -13.15 -6.51
C MET A 43 -16.40 -13.76 -6.05
N GLU A 44 -16.09 -14.99 -6.45
CA GLU A 44 -14.80 -15.63 -6.20
C GLU A 44 -13.66 -14.84 -6.88
N GLN A 45 -13.85 -14.42 -8.13
CA GLN A 45 -12.87 -13.59 -8.82
C GLN A 45 -12.65 -12.26 -8.09
N THR A 46 -13.74 -11.56 -7.73
CA THR A 46 -13.67 -10.31 -6.98
C THR A 46 -12.95 -10.49 -5.64
N LEU A 47 -13.21 -11.60 -4.93
CA LEU A 47 -12.54 -11.91 -3.66
C LEU A 47 -11.03 -12.06 -3.89
N ASN A 48 -10.62 -12.86 -4.86
CA ASN A 48 -9.22 -13.11 -5.16
C ASN A 48 -8.48 -11.81 -5.54
N ASP A 49 -9.09 -11.01 -6.42
CA ASP A 49 -8.51 -9.72 -6.86
C ASP A 49 -8.39 -8.73 -5.68
N ALA A 50 -9.42 -8.66 -4.83
CA ALA A 50 -9.40 -7.79 -3.65
C ALA A 50 -8.35 -8.25 -2.63
N THR A 51 -8.22 -9.56 -2.39
CA THR A 51 -7.20 -10.11 -1.48
C THR A 51 -5.79 -9.79 -1.97
N GLU A 52 -5.51 -9.94 -3.26
CA GLU A 52 -4.21 -9.58 -3.84
C GLU A 52 -3.93 -8.08 -3.69
N LEU A 53 -4.92 -7.23 -3.96
CA LEU A 53 -4.78 -5.79 -3.80
C LEU A 53 -4.51 -5.40 -2.34
N MET A 54 -5.19 -6.02 -1.37
CA MET A 54 -4.98 -5.72 0.05
C MET A 54 -3.55 -6.06 0.49
N ALA A 55 -2.98 -7.17 0.02
CA ALA A 55 -1.59 -7.51 0.32
C ALA A 55 -0.60 -6.48 -0.23
N LYS A 56 -0.82 -5.98 -1.45
CA LYS A 56 0.00 -4.92 -2.05
C LYS A 56 -0.10 -3.60 -1.26
N ILE A 57 -1.31 -3.25 -0.81
CA ILE A 57 -1.52 -2.05 0.01
C ILE A 57 -0.80 -2.18 1.35
N GLU A 58 -0.88 -3.34 2.02
CA GLU A 58 -0.18 -3.58 3.28
C GLU A 58 1.34 -3.40 3.13
N GLN A 59 1.92 -3.97 2.07
CA GLN A 59 3.34 -3.81 1.78
C GLN A 59 3.72 -2.34 1.56
N LEU A 60 2.99 -1.62 0.70
CA LEU A 60 3.26 -0.21 0.40
C LEU A 60 3.08 0.68 1.64
N GLN A 61 2.12 0.38 2.51
CA GLN A 61 1.93 1.10 3.77
C GLN A 61 3.11 0.92 4.72
N GLU A 62 3.65 -0.30 4.83
CA GLU A 62 4.81 -0.56 5.68
C GLU A 62 6.07 0.11 5.11
N GLU A 63 6.28 0.07 3.79
CA GLU A 63 7.34 0.82 3.11
C GLU A 63 7.22 2.33 3.39
N TRP A 64 6.03 2.90 3.21
CA TRP A 64 5.80 4.32 3.45
C TRP A 64 5.99 4.72 4.91
N LYS A 65 5.59 3.86 5.85
CA LYS A 65 5.79 4.05 7.29
C LYS A 65 7.28 4.04 7.64
N ASN A 66 8.04 3.10 7.09
CA ASN A 66 9.49 3.01 7.31
C ASN A 66 10.24 4.20 6.68
N GLN A 67 9.66 4.83 5.66
CA GLN A 67 10.21 6.04 5.05
C GLN A 67 9.96 7.32 5.86
N GLN A 68 8.98 7.34 6.77
CA GLN A 68 8.61 8.56 7.53
C GLN A 68 9.78 9.23 8.27
N PRO A 69 10.66 8.51 9.00
CA PRO A 69 11.79 9.14 9.69
C PRO A 69 12.78 9.80 8.71
N HIS A 70 12.94 9.25 7.50
CA HIS A 70 13.81 9.81 6.48
C HIS A 70 13.23 11.08 5.86
N ILE A 71 11.91 11.10 5.65
CA ILE A 71 11.20 12.31 5.19
C ILE A 71 11.26 13.40 6.26
N GLN A 72 11.13 13.03 7.54
CA GLN A 72 11.32 13.98 8.64
C GLN A 72 12.75 14.52 8.68
N ALA A 73 13.78 13.68 8.52
CA ALA A 73 15.15 14.15 8.45
C ALA A 73 15.39 15.12 7.28
N LEU A 74 14.75 14.87 6.13
CA LEU A 74 14.79 15.77 4.97
C LEU A 74 14.10 17.11 5.26
N LEU A 75 12.95 17.08 5.95
CA LEU A 75 12.24 18.27 6.41
C LEU A 75 13.08 19.10 7.38
N ASP A 76 13.71 18.43 8.35
CA ASP A 76 14.55 19.06 9.35
C ASP A 76 15.75 19.72 8.67
N TYR A 77 16.41 19.02 7.74
CA TYR A 77 17.47 19.60 6.91
C TYR A 77 17.01 20.85 6.16
N TYR A 78 15.86 20.78 5.48
CA TYR A 78 15.34 21.86 4.64
C TYR A 78 14.89 23.10 5.43
N PHE A 79 14.15 22.90 6.52
CA PHE A 79 13.56 24.02 7.28
C PHE A 79 14.41 24.51 8.45
N GLN A 80 15.13 23.61 9.11
CA GLN A 80 15.78 23.85 10.41
C GLN A 80 17.30 23.64 10.37
N GLY A 81 17.82 22.97 9.34
CA GLY A 81 19.22 22.62 9.20
C GLY A 81 19.98 23.51 8.23
N ASP A 82 21.06 22.96 7.69
CA ASP A 82 22.07 23.69 6.92
C ASP A 82 21.70 23.92 5.46
N TRP A 83 20.47 23.57 5.02
CA TRP A 83 20.06 23.64 3.60
C TRP A 83 20.37 25.00 2.94
N ARG A 84 20.15 26.12 3.65
CA ARG A 84 20.46 27.46 3.12
C ARG A 84 21.96 27.67 2.90
N ALA A 85 22.77 27.24 3.86
CA ALA A 85 24.22 27.36 3.76
C ALA A 85 24.77 26.44 2.66
N ASP A 86 24.22 25.24 2.52
CA ASP A 86 24.61 24.29 1.48
C ASP A 86 24.16 24.75 0.08
N TYR A 87 22.99 25.40 -0.03
CA TYR A 87 22.54 26.07 -1.24
C TYR A 87 23.52 27.19 -1.66
N GLU A 88 23.90 28.06 -0.72
CA GLU A 88 24.91 29.10 -1.00
C GLU A 88 26.27 28.50 -1.37
N ALA A 89 26.67 27.39 -0.73
CA ALA A 89 27.90 26.70 -1.07
C ALA A 89 27.87 26.12 -2.49
N PHE A 90 26.72 25.59 -2.91
CA PHE A 90 26.47 25.12 -4.26
C PHE A 90 26.58 26.26 -5.29
N ASP A 91 25.91 27.40 -5.04
CA ASP A 91 25.95 28.57 -5.91
C ASP A 91 27.38 29.16 -6.04
N ASN A 92 28.14 29.12 -4.95
CA ASN A 92 29.55 29.52 -4.92
C ASN A 92 30.52 28.47 -5.51
N GLY A 93 30.03 27.36 -6.08
CA GLY A 93 30.86 26.34 -6.70
C GLY A 93 31.71 25.51 -5.73
N LYS A 94 31.32 25.44 -4.45
CA LYS A 94 32.03 24.67 -3.42
C LYS A 94 31.65 23.18 -3.39
N ILE A 95 30.64 22.79 -4.17
CA ILE A 95 30.22 21.40 -4.31
C ILE A 95 30.95 20.75 -5.51
N PRO A 96 31.52 19.53 -5.35
CA PRO A 96 32.21 18.85 -6.43
C PRO A 96 31.35 18.71 -7.69
N GLN A 97 31.96 18.96 -8.86
CA GLN A 97 31.30 18.73 -10.15
C GLN A 97 30.91 17.26 -10.30
N GLY A 98 29.70 17.02 -10.80
CA GLY A 98 29.15 15.67 -11.00
C GLY A 98 28.39 15.10 -9.78
N MET A 99 28.39 15.77 -8.63
CA MET A 99 27.50 15.41 -7.52
C MET A 99 26.05 15.80 -7.84
N SER A 100 25.11 14.91 -7.57
CA SER A 100 23.68 15.22 -7.71
C SER A 100 23.20 16.08 -6.54
N CYS A 101 22.69 17.27 -6.84
CA CYS A 101 22.26 18.25 -5.83
C CYS A 101 20.76 18.57 -5.93
N GLY A 102 19.93 17.61 -6.34
CA GLY A 102 18.47 17.83 -6.46
C GLY A 102 17.82 18.32 -5.16
N VAL A 103 18.37 17.93 -4.01
CA VAL A 103 17.93 18.38 -2.68
C VAL A 103 18.14 19.88 -2.44
N LEU A 104 19.07 20.51 -3.16
CA LEU A 104 19.34 21.94 -3.11
C LEU A 104 18.50 22.73 -4.10
N SER A 105 17.59 22.09 -4.84
CA SER A 105 16.59 22.84 -5.60
C SER A 105 15.56 23.45 -4.65
N GLU A 106 15.07 24.64 -5.00
CA GLU A 106 14.01 25.32 -4.23
C GLU A 106 12.73 24.46 -4.17
N ASP A 107 12.42 23.73 -5.24
CA ASP A 107 11.11 23.08 -5.39
C ASP A 107 11.08 21.60 -5.01
N ALA A 108 12.16 20.82 -5.14
CA ALA A 108 12.05 19.36 -5.04
C ALA A 108 11.58 18.88 -3.65
N VAL A 109 12.15 19.45 -2.59
CA VAL A 109 11.76 19.10 -1.22
C VAL A 109 10.34 19.58 -0.95
N PHE A 110 10.01 20.81 -1.34
CA PHE A 110 8.67 21.36 -1.18
C PHE A 110 7.58 20.54 -1.90
N ASN A 111 7.83 20.14 -3.15
CA ASN A 111 6.90 19.32 -3.94
C ASN A 111 6.68 17.94 -3.30
N LEU A 112 7.75 17.29 -2.84
CA LEU A 112 7.66 16.00 -2.16
C LEU A 112 6.75 16.08 -0.91
N ILE A 113 6.93 17.12 -0.10
CA ILE A 113 6.14 17.31 1.14
C ILE A 113 4.68 17.60 0.81
N SER A 114 4.44 18.42 -0.22
CA SER A 114 3.10 18.74 -0.70
C SER A 114 2.37 17.50 -1.20
N ASP A 115 3.05 16.64 -1.96
CA ASP A 115 2.51 15.37 -2.42
C ASP A 115 2.23 14.40 -1.27
N GLN A 116 3.14 14.29 -0.30
CA GLN A 116 2.90 13.48 0.90
C GLN A 116 1.65 13.95 1.65
N GLN A 117 1.49 15.26 1.86
CA GLN A 117 0.32 15.79 2.55
C GLN A 117 -0.97 15.48 1.80
N ARG A 118 -0.99 15.71 0.49
CA ARG A 118 -2.15 15.41 -0.38
C ARG A 118 -2.53 13.94 -0.31
N LEU A 119 -1.55 13.04 -0.52
CA LEU A 119 -1.77 11.59 -0.48
C LEU A 119 -2.24 11.11 0.89
N SER A 120 -1.76 11.72 1.98
CA SER A 120 -2.20 11.38 3.34
C SER A 120 -3.67 11.73 3.57
N ILE A 121 -4.11 12.89 3.09
CA ILE A 121 -5.52 13.30 3.17
C ILE A 121 -6.41 12.38 2.33
N GLU A 122 -5.97 12.02 1.13
CA GLU A 122 -6.68 11.07 0.26
C GLU A 122 -6.80 9.68 0.92
N ALA A 123 -5.73 9.20 1.56
CA ALA A 123 -5.73 7.94 2.30
C ALA A 123 -6.71 7.96 3.48
N ILE A 124 -6.76 9.05 4.26
CA ILE A 124 -7.73 9.21 5.35
C ILE A 124 -9.16 9.20 4.82
N LYS A 125 -9.45 9.96 3.77
CA LYS A 125 -10.78 10.01 3.14
C LYS A 125 -11.22 8.62 2.66
N LEU A 126 -10.31 7.88 2.03
CA LEU A 126 -10.58 6.53 1.55
C LEU A 126 -10.83 5.56 2.70
N ALA A 127 -10.04 5.63 3.77
CA ALA A 127 -10.20 4.79 4.95
C ALA A 127 -11.54 5.06 5.65
N VAL A 128 -11.93 6.33 5.84
CA VAL A 128 -13.23 6.70 6.40
C VAL A 128 -14.36 6.14 5.54
N LYS A 129 -14.33 6.38 4.23
CA LYS A 129 -15.34 5.86 3.30
C LYS A 129 -15.47 4.34 3.34
N ALA A 130 -14.37 3.61 3.55
CA ALA A 130 -14.39 2.14 3.66
C ALA A 130 -15.02 1.64 4.98
N LEU A 131 -15.06 2.48 6.01
CA LEU A 131 -15.61 2.19 7.33
C LEU A 131 -17.08 2.61 7.49
N GLU A 132 -17.58 3.56 6.68
CA GLU A 132 -18.97 4.06 6.66
C GLU A 132 -20.01 3.03 6.16
N ARG A 133 -19.77 1.73 6.32
CA ARG A 133 -20.67 0.65 5.89
C ARG A 133 -22.03 0.72 6.57
#